data_AF-A0A3M8W203-F1
#
_entry.id   AF-A0A3M8W203-F1
#
_cell.length_a   1.000
_cell.length_b   1.000
_cell.length_c   1.000
_cell.angle_alpha   90.00
_cell.angle_beta   90.00
_cell.angle_gamma   90.00
#
_symmetry.space_group_name_H-M   'P 1'
#
loop_
_entity.id
_entity.type
_entity.pdbx_description
1 polymer ?
#
loop_
_entity_poly.entity_id
_entity_poly.type
_entity_poly.pdbx_seq_one_letter_code
_entity_poly.pdbx_strand_id
1 'polypeptide(L)' 'MIGRRLVREWDPSTDTTRIWHETLDHDRKVRIVRPDISFTDGKKVHYMFDGNGKLTNTW' A
#
# COMPACT_ATOMS: atom_id res chain seq x y z
N MET A 1 4.92 -7.56 -13.09
CA MET A 1 3.91 -6.87 -12.24
C MET A 1 2.58 -7.04 -12.91
N ILE A 2 1.54 -7.51 -12.21
CA ILE A 2 0.22 -7.76 -12.82
C ILE A 2 -0.67 -6.51 -12.81
N GLY A 3 -0.40 -5.55 -11.94
CA GLY A 3 -1.11 -4.28 -11.93
C GLY A 3 -1.24 -3.67 -10.54
N ARG A 4 -1.93 -2.53 -10.51
CA ARG A 4 -2.22 -1.74 -9.31
C ARG A 4 -3.71 -1.81 -8.99
N ARG A 5 -4.06 -1.92 -7.72
CA ARG A 5 -5.44 -1.82 -7.23
C ARG A 5 -5.58 -0.81 -6.10
N LEU A 6 -6.78 -0.26 -5.94
CA LEU A 6 -7.20 0.50 -4.77
C LEU A 6 -7.67 -0.51 -3.71
N VAL A 7 -7.19 -0.34 -2.48
CA VAL A 7 -7.64 -1.11 -1.33
C VAL A 7 -8.26 -0.16 -0.32
N ARG A 8 -9.38 -0.58 0.25
CA ARG A 8 -10.07 0.09 1.33
C ARG A 8 -10.30 -0.93 2.43
N GLU A 9 -9.78 -0.63 3.61
CA GLU A 9 -10.00 -1.40 4.82
C GLU A 9 -10.84 -0.57 5.79
N TRP A 10 -11.87 -1.18 6.36
CA TRP A 10 -12.73 -0.55 7.36
C TRP A 10 -12.62 -1.32 8.67
N ASP A 11 -12.39 -0.60 9.76
CA ASP A 11 -12.38 -1.14 11.12
C ASP A 11 -13.74 -0.85 11.80
N PRO A 12 -14.57 -1.87 12.04
CA PRO A 12 -15.90 -1.68 12.64
C PRO A 12 -15.84 -1.27 14.12
N SER A 13 -14.72 -1.47 14.81
CA SER A 13 -14.59 -1.13 16.22
C SER A 13 -14.35 0.37 16.45
N THR A 14 -13.74 1.03 15.48
CA THR A 14 -13.39 2.46 15.54
C THR A 14 -14.12 3.31 14.49
N ASP A 15 -14.88 2.65 13.61
CA ASP A 15 -15.49 3.22 12.39
C ASP A 15 -14.47 3.91 11.46
N THR A 16 -13.19 3.57 11.59
CA THR A 16 -12.13 4.18 10.76
C THR A 16 -11.97 3.44 9.45
N THR A 17 -11.60 4.19 8.40
CA THR A 17 -11.32 3.64 7.08
C THR A 17 -9.89 3.98 6.69
N ARG A 18 -9.11 2.97 6.25
CA ARG A 18 -7.79 3.12 5.64
C ARG A 18 -7.88 2.86 4.15
N ILE A 19 -7.25 3.72 3.36
CA ILE A 19 -7.24 3.60 1.89
C ILE A 19 -5.80 3.65 1.40
N TRP A 20 -5.43 2.75 0.51
CA TRP A 20 -4.12 2.76 -0.15
C TRP A 20 -4.21 2.19 -1.56
N HIS A 21 -3.19 2.45 -2.36
CA HIS A 21 -2.96 1.70 -3.59
C HIS A 21 -1.86 0.67 -3.34
N GLU A 22 -2.02 -0.51 -3.92
CA GLU A 22 -0.96 -1.52 -3.94
C GLU A 22 -0.73 -2.07 -5.33
N THR A 23 0.53 -2.41 -5.61
CA THR A 23 0.93 -3.05 -6.87
C THR A 23 1.38 -4.47 -6.58
N LEU A 24 0.84 -5.42 -7.34
CA LEU A 24 1.10 -6.85 -7.18
C LEU A 24 2.02 -7.38 -8.29
N ASP A 25 2.81 -8.39 -7.98
CA ASP A 25 3.51 -9.19 -8.98
C ASP A 25 2.69 -10.40 -9.49
N HIS A 26 3.29 -11.24 -10.33
CA HIS A 26 2.62 -12.41 -10.91
C HIS A 26 2.27 -13.49 -9.88
N ASP A 27 2.95 -13.49 -8.74
CA ASP A 27 2.67 -14.38 -7.60
C ASP A 27 1.64 -13.77 -6.62
N ARG A 28 1.01 -12.66 -6.99
CA ARG A 28 0.08 -11.87 -6.16
C ARG A 28 0.71 -11.33 -4.87
N LYS A 29 2.03 -11.17 -4.84
CA LYS A 29 2.74 -10.55 -3.71
C LYS A 29 2.75 -9.04 -3.89
N VAL A 30 2.56 -8.31 -2.79
CA VAL A 30 2.64 -6.85 -2.75
C VAL A 30 4.10 -6.42 -2.95
N ARG A 31 4.33 -5.55 -3.92
CA ARG A 31 5.65 -4.97 -4.22
C ARG A 31 5.71 -3.47 -3.98
N ILE A 32 4.58 -2.77 -4.04
CA ILE A 32 4.52 -1.34 -3.74
C ILE A 32 3.24 -1.07 -2.96
N VAL A 33 3.32 -0.28 -1.90
CA VAL A 33 2.17 0.30 -1.17
C VAL A 33 2.27 1.81 -1.19
N ARG A 34 1.18 2.49 -1.54
CA ARG A 34 1.05 3.95 -1.47
C ARG A 34 -0.19 4.30 -0.65
N PRO A 35 -0.04 4.67 0.63
CA PRO A 35 -1.15 5.12 1.47
C PRO A 35 -1.83 6.37 0.90
N ASP A 36 -3.04 6.63 1.36
CA ASP A 36 -3.62 7.96 1.20
C ASP A 36 -2.77 9.02 1.91
N ILE A 37 -2.74 10.24 1.36
CA ILE A 37 -1.92 11.33 1.89
C ILE A 37 -2.37 11.78 3.28
N SER A 38 -3.61 11.47 3.68
CA SER A 38 -4.11 11.68 5.03
C SER A 38 -3.30 10.92 6.09
N PHE A 39 -2.58 9.86 5.69
CA PHE A 39 -1.76 9.03 6.59
C PHE A 39 -0.26 9.37 6.53
N THR A 40 0.14 10.34 5.70
CA THR A 40 1.55 10.65 5.42
C THR A 40 1.80 12.17 5.42
N ASP A 41 1.11 12.91 6.28
CA ASP A 41 1.23 14.37 6.43
C ASP A 41 1.10 15.15 5.10
N GLY A 42 0.18 14.71 4.24
CA GLY A 42 -0.05 15.33 2.93
C GLY A 42 0.99 14.95 1.85
N LYS A 43 1.97 14.11 2.18
CA LYS A 43 3.05 13.73 1.24
C LYS A 43 2.69 12.46 0.48
N LYS A 44 3.02 12.43 -0.81
CA LYS A 44 2.94 11.18 -1.58
C LYS A 44 4.13 10.32 -1.17
N VAL A 45 3.86 9.16 -0.56
CA VAL A 45 4.89 8.20 -0.15
C VAL A 45 4.58 6.83 -0.76
N HIS A 46 5.61 6.17 -1.23
CA HIS A 46 5.60 4.83 -1.79
C HIS A 46 6.58 3.95 -1.01
N TYR A 47 6.09 2.82 -0.51
CA TYR A 47 6.89 1.78 0.13
C TYR A 47 7.08 0.64 -0.87
N MET A 48 8.32 0.26 -1.15
CA MET A 48 8.62 -0.85 -2.07
C MET A 48 9.19 -2.05 -1.34
N PHE A 49 8.75 -3.23 -1.74
CA PHE A 49 9.05 -4.50 -1.09
C PHE A 49 9.73 -5.47 -2.08
N ASP A 50 10.74 -6.19 -1.60
CA ASP A 50 11.38 -7.26 -2.36
C ASP A 50 10.49 -8.51 -2.46
N GLY A 51 11.01 -9.54 -3.15
CA GLY A 51 10.48 -10.89 -3.33
C GLY A 51 9.82 -11.53 -2.10
N ASN A 52 10.37 -11.23 -0.92
CA ASN A 52 10.06 -11.84 0.37
C ASN A 52 9.21 -10.91 1.26
N GLY A 53 8.84 -9.73 0.78
CA GLY A 53 8.06 -8.75 1.54
C GLY A 53 8.92 -7.84 2.42
N LYS A 54 10.25 -7.80 2.23
CA LYS A 54 11.12 -6.89 2.96
C LYS A 54 11.10 -5.51 2.31
N LEU A 55 10.95 -4.45 3.11
CA LEU A 55 11.06 -3.08 2.64
C LEU A 55 12.45 -2.83 2.04
N THR A 56 12.50 -2.35 0.81
CA THR A 56 13.74 -2.05 0.08
C THR A 56 13.91 -0.58 -0.26
N ASN A 57 12.82 0.16 -0.41
CA ASN A 57 12.89 1.59 -0.72
C ASN A 57 11.66 2.34 -0.23
N THR A 58 11.83 3.64 0.00
CA THR A 58 10.75 4.58 0.31
C THR A 58 11.02 5.91 -0.39
N TRP A 59 10.04 6.41 -1.14
CA TRP A 59 10.13 7.69 -1.86
C TRP A 59 8.80 8.43 -1.89
#